data_AF-A0AAD8QQV2-F1
#
_entry.id   AF-A0AAD8QQV2-F1
#
_cell.length_a   1.000
_cell.length_b   1.000
_cell.length_c   1.000
_cell.angle_alpha   90.00
_cell.angle_beta   90.00
_cell.angle_gamma   90.00
#
_symmetry.space_group_name_H-M   'P 1'
#
loop_
_entity.id
_entity.type
_entity.pdbx_description
1 polymer ?
#
loop_
_entity_poly.entity_id
_entity_poly.type
_entity_poly.pdbx_seq_one_letter_code
_entity_poly.pdbx_strand_id
1 'polypeptide(L)'
;MMKHLVSALPFRGSLYVVNGGWGPNPSCIMRIDPPDDSNPSSWPERPPQMVGTCPVEQLSLPALVECNSELLLVGYNNGHSRVVVLRVADLLRGGPAMPVTSIGDQTLFIGAWNMSVNVKSLPSVQGNSIAILNAIGGGLVGRGAIPQYDLGRGTWSQVFDGHFLDGPMPRPYSLVLHVATCCHRLFWNSGAIFYFKADLPIEDED
;
A
#
# COMPACT_ATOMS: atom_id res chain seq x y z
N MET A 1 -21.70 -10.61 0.82
CA MET A 1 -20.59 -11.54 1.13
C MET A 1 -19.30 -10.93 0.56
N MET A 2 -18.32 -10.61 1.41
CA MET A 2 -16.99 -10.15 0.96
C MET A 2 -16.28 -11.31 0.26
N LYS A 3 -15.82 -11.12 -0.98
CA LYS A 3 -15.23 -12.20 -1.78
C LYS A 3 -13.73 -12.32 -1.50
N HIS A 4 -13.02 -11.19 -1.55
CA HIS A 4 -11.60 -11.07 -1.18
C HIS A 4 -11.34 -9.66 -0.66
N LEU A 5 -10.71 -9.57 0.52
CA LEU A 5 -10.29 -8.31 1.13
C LEU A 5 -8.94 -7.89 0.53
N VAL A 6 -8.92 -6.83 -0.28
CA VAL A 6 -7.68 -6.34 -0.90
C VAL A 6 -6.99 -5.33 0.01
N SER A 7 -7.77 -4.42 0.57
CA SER A 7 -7.28 -3.37 1.44
C SER A 7 -8.36 -2.95 2.44
N ALA A 8 -7.95 -2.59 3.64
CA ALA A 8 -8.81 -2.05 4.68
C ALA A 8 -8.09 -0.90 5.38
N LEU A 9 -8.81 0.19 5.66
CA LEU A 9 -8.27 1.33 6.37
C LEU A 9 -9.34 1.99 7.25
N PRO A 10 -9.09 2.18 8.56
CA PRO A 10 -9.94 3.02 9.39
C PRO A 10 -9.78 4.50 8.96
N PHE A 11 -10.89 5.21 8.81
CA PHE A 11 -10.89 6.63 8.45
C PHE A 11 -12.14 7.32 9.00
N ARG A 12 -11.94 8.41 9.76
CA ARG A 12 -13.01 9.24 10.35
C ARG A 12 -14.10 8.45 11.09
N GLY A 13 -13.68 7.44 11.87
CA GLY A 13 -14.58 6.66 12.71
C GLY A 13 -15.24 5.46 12.01
N SER A 14 -15.06 5.29 10.70
CA SER A 14 -15.56 4.12 9.96
C SER A 14 -14.40 3.29 9.40
N LEU A 15 -14.63 2.01 9.14
CA LEU A 15 -13.70 1.15 8.43
C LEU A 15 -14.05 1.12 6.94
N TYR A 16 -13.12 1.57 6.11
CA TYR A 16 -13.25 1.48 4.65
C TYR A 16 -12.54 0.23 4.14
N VAL A 17 -13.18 -0.46 3.22
CA VAL A 17 -12.74 -1.75 2.69
C VAL A 17 -12.82 -1.74 1.19
N VAL A 18 -11.75 -2.16 0.52
CA VAL A 18 -11.81 -2.52 -0.90
C VAL A 18 -12.06 -4.01 -1.00
N ASN A 19 -13.26 -4.35 -1.46
CA ASN A 19 -13.70 -5.72 -1.69
C ASN A 19 -13.62 -6.01 -3.19
N GLY A 20 -12.75 -6.92 -3.58
CA GLY A 20 -12.46 -7.19 -4.98
C GLY A 20 -11.56 -8.41 -5.14
N GLY A 21 -11.85 -9.24 -6.14
CA GLY A 21 -11.12 -10.48 -6.41
C GLY A 21 -10.33 -10.42 -7.72
N TRP A 22 -9.49 -11.43 -7.93
CA TRP A 22 -8.76 -11.72 -9.17
C TRP A 22 -9.72 -12.18 -10.28
N GLY A 23 -10.65 -11.31 -10.72
CA GLY A 23 -11.66 -11.65 -11.71
C GLY A 23 -12.27 -10.42 -12.40
N PRO A 24 -13.20 -10.60 -13.35
CA PRO A 24 -13.70 -9.53 -14.22
C PRO A 24 -14.62 -8.52 -13.52
N ASN A 25 -14.94 -8.72 -12.23
CA ASN A 25 -15.88 -7.86 -11.53
C ASN A 25 -15.16 -6.64 -10.91
N PRO A 26 -15.77 -5.44 -10.97
CA PRO A 26 -15.24 -4.27 -10.29
C PRO A 26 -14.98 -4.51 -8.81
N SER A 27 -13.80 -4.07 -8.36
CA SER A 27 -13.58 -3.89 -6.92
C SER A 27 -14.53 -2.80 -6.43
N CYS A 28 -15.20 -3.02 -5.30
CA CYS A 28 -16.07 -2.02 -4.67
C CYS A 28 -15.45 -1.51 -3.38
N ILE A 29 -15.74 -0.24 -3.07
CA ILE A 29 -15.39 0.38 -1.80
C ILE A 29 -16.61 0.25 -0.90
N MET A 30 -16.43 -0.45 0.21
CA MET A 30 -17.41 -0.64 1.26
C MET A 30 -17.04 0.22 2.47
N ARG A 31 -18.03 0.81 3.13
CA ARG A 31 -17.88 1.45 4.44
C ARG A 31 -18.59 0.60 5.48
N ILE A 32 -17.90 0.36 6.59
CA ILE A 32 -18.40 -0.35 7.76
C ILE A 32 -18.36 0.65 8.90
N ASP A 33 -19.53 1.07 9.36
CA ASP A 33 -19.66 1.98 10.48
C ASP A 33 -19.62 1.19 11.80
N PRO A 34 -19.06 1.75 12.88
CA PRO A 34 -19.06 1.11 14.17
C PRO A 34 -20.50 0.93 14.69
N PRO A 35 -20.71 -0.01 15.63
CA PRO A 35 -21.99 -0.17 16.30
C PRO A 35 -22.36 1.11 17.05
N ASP A 36 -23.65 1.34 17.28
CA ASP A 36 -24.07 2.40 18.19
C ASP A 36 -23.77 2.00 19.64
N ASP A 37 -23.08 2.86 20.39
CA ASP A 37 -22.74 2.67 21.80
C ASP A 37 -23.97 2.44 22.70
N SER A 38 -25.16 2.82 22.23
CA SER A 38 -26.43 2.63 22.93
C SER A 38 -26.95 1.20 22.92
N ASN A 39 -26.44 0.32 22.04
CA ASN A 39 -26.83 -1.08 22.07
C ASN A 39 -25.76 -2.02 21.46
N PRO A 40 -24.93 -2.71 22.28
CA PRO A 40 -23.90 -3.63 21.80
C PRO A 40 -24.44 -4.88 21.09
N SER A 41 -25.77 -5.10 21.08
CA SER A 41 -26.41 -6.16 20.29
C SER A 41 -26.74 -5.76 18.84
N SER A 42 -26.49 -4.50 18.45
CA SER A 42 -26.78 -3.94 17.12
C SER A 42 -25.73 -4.28 16.03
N TRP A 43 -24.69 -5.06 16.35
CA TRP A 43 -23.64 -5.46 15.39
C TRP A 43 -24.15 -6.06 14.06
N PRO A 44 -25.30 -6.76 13.97
CA PRO A 44 -25.83 -7.21 12.69
C PRO A 44 -26.73 -6.18 11.96
N GLU A 45 -27.14 -5.07 12.59
CA GLU A 45 -28.17 -4.16 12.03
C GLU A 45 -27.63 -3.15 11.02
N ARG A 46 -26.32 -2.85 11.03
CA ARG A 46 -25.68 -1.96 10.04
C ARG A 46 -24.86 -2.76 9.04
N PRO A 47 -25.46 -3.28 7.97
CA PRO A 47 -24.72 -4.01 6.96
C PRO A 47 -23.66 -3.08 6.31
N PRO A 48 -22.51 -3.63 5.89
CA PRO A 48 -21.53 -2.89 5.11
C PRO A 48 -22.19 -2.17 3.93
N GLN A 49 -21.96 -0.86 3.82
CA GLN A 49 -22.57 -0.03 2.78
C GLN A 49 -21.60 0.07 1.61
N MET A 50 -22.06 -0.21 0.40
CA MET A 50 -21.27 0.11 -0.79
C MET A 50 -21.30 1.62 -0.99
N VAL A 51 -20.14 2.26 -0.92
CA VAL A 51 -20.02 3.71 -1.05
C VAL A 51 -19.48 4.13 -2.40
N GLY A 52 -18.79 3.23 -3.12
CA GLY A 52 -18.36 3.49 -4.48
C GLY A 52 -17.82 2.25 -5.19
N THR A 53 -17.56 2.39 -6.48
CA THR A 53 -16.88 1.38 -7.29
C THR A 53 -15.49 1.88 -7.66
N CYS A 54 -14.51 0.97 -7.69
CA CYS A 54 -13.22 1.28 -8.27
C CYS A 54 -13.40 1.31 -9.80
N PRO A 55 -12.90 2.34 -10.49
CA PRO A 55 -12.92 2.36 -11.95
C PRO A 55 -11.99 1.26 -12.48
N VAL A 56 -12.57 0.10 -12.82
CA VAL A 56 -11.87 -1.15 -13.19
C VAL A 56 -10.88 -0.93 -14.33
N GLU A 57 -11.26 -0.09 -15.29
CA GLU A 57 -10.43 0.23 -16.44
C GLU A 57 -9.20 1.09 -16.09
N GLN A 58 -9.19 1.69 -14.89
CA GLN A 58 -8.17 2.64 -14.46
C GLN A 58 -7.26 2.10 -13.36
N LEU A 59 -7.68 1.10 -12.58
CA LEU A 59 -7.01 0.77 -11.31
C LEU A 59 -7.02 -0.73 -10.96
N SER A 60 -5.84 -1.36 -11.05
CA SER A 60 -5.54 -2.71 -10.55
C SER A 60 -4.78 -2.66 -9.23
N LEU A 61 -4.87 -3.73 -8.43
CA LEU A 61 -4.28 -3.85 -7.08
C LEU A 61 -4.57 -2.63 -6.17
N PRO A 62 -5.86 -2.30 -5.94
CA PRO A 62 -6.26 -1.12 -5.16
C PRO A 62 -5.83 -1.21 -3.69
N ALA A 63 -5.22 -0.14 -3.19
CA ALA A 63 -4.83 0.08 -1.81
C ALA A 63 -5.46 1.37 -1.27
N LEU A 64 -6.01 1.33 -0.06
CA LEU A 64 -6.47 2.51 0.65
C LEU A 64 -5.34 3.09 1.50
N VAL A 65 -5.12 4.41 1.40
CA VAL A 65 -4.13 5.14 2.19
C VAL A 65 -4.77 6.42 2.71
N GLU A 66 -4.56 6.74 3.99
CA GLU A 66 -4.89 8.06 4.53
C GLU A 66 -3.69 8.99 4.35
N CYS A 67 -3.93 10.18 3.80
CA CYS A 67 -2.92 11.19 3.57
C CYS A 67 -3.50 12.58 3.81
N ASN A 68 -2.93 13.35 4.73
CA ASN A 68 -3.38 14.71 5.07
C ASN A 68 -4.90 14.82 5.32
N SER A 69 -5.48 13.89 6.09
CA SER A 69 -6.92 13.82 6.38
C SER A 69 -7.85 13.56 5.19
N GLU A 70 -7.29 13.13 4.06
CA GLU A 70 -8.00 12.60 2.89
C GLU A 70 -7.80 11.09 2.79
N LEU A 71 -8.87 10.39 2.42
CA LEU A 71 -8.82 8.97 2.08
C LEU A 71 -8.54 8.83 0.57
N LEU A 72 -7.42 8.21 0.24
CA LEU A 72 -6.95 7.99 -1.12
C LEU A 72 -7.06 6.52 -1.51
N LEU A 73 -7.41 6.29 -2.76
CA LEU A 73 -7.34 5.00 -3.43
C LEU A 73 -6.14 5.02 -4.39
N VAL A 74 -5.20 4.10 -4.20
CA VAL A 74 -3.97 4.00 -4.98
C VAL A 74 -3.95 2.64 -5.68
N GLY A 75 -3.49 2.59 -6.92
CA GLY A 75 -3.26 1.33 -7.62
C GLY A 75 -2.55 1.55 -8.94
N TYR A 76 -2.47 0.52 -9.76
CA TYR A 76 -1.80 0.57 -11.06
C TYR A 76 -2.80 0.77 -12.19
N ASN A 77 -2.39 1.40 -13.28
CA ASN A 77 -3.19 1.35 -14.51
C ASN A 77 -3.25 -0.08 -15.09
N ASN A 78 -4.16 -0.33 -16.04
CA ASN A 78 -4.37 -1.64 -16.66
C ASN A 78 -3.10 -2.25 -17.34
N GLY A 79 -2.06 -1.44 -17.59
CA GLY A 79 -0.75 -1.87 -18.13
C GLY A 79 0.38 -1.94 -17.10
N HIS A 80 0.10 -1.70 -15.82
CA HIS A 80 1.06 -1.67 -14.70
C HIS A 80 2.26 -0.73 -14.91
N SER A 81 2.16 0.22 -15.85
CA SER A 81 3.22 1.17 -16.20
C SER A 81 3.17 2.44 -15.36
N ARG A 82 2.01 2.76 -14.78
CA ARG A 82 1.78 3.96 -13.98
C ARG A 82 1.02 3.64 -12.71
N VAL A 83 1.31 4.39 -11.66
CA VAL A 83 0.48 4.43 -10.45
C VAL A 83 -0.55 5.53 -10.59
N VAL A 84 -1.79 5.22 -10.25
CA VAL A 84 -2.94 6.13 -10.24
C VAL A 84 -3.39 6.33 -8.80
N VAL A 85 -3.65 7.59 -8.45
CA VAL A 85 -4.16 8.00 -7.14
C VAL A 85 -5.49 8.71 -7.34
N LEU A 86 -6.54 8.27 -6.66
CA LEU A 86 -7.87 8.88 -6.70
C LEU A 86 -8.29 9.26 -5.29
N ARG A 87 -9.04 10.35 -5.14
CA ARG A 87 -9.69 10.69 -3.87
C ARG A 87 -10.95 9.86 -3.74
N VAL A 88 -11.10 9.14 -2.62
CA VAL A 88 -12.33 8.37 -2.39
C VAL A 88 -13.54 9.29 -2.37
N ALA A 89 -13.43 10.49 -1.79
CA ALA A 89 -14.50 11.49 -1.79
C ALA A 89 -15.03 11.85 -3.18
N ASP A 90 -14.17 11.85 -4.21
CA ASP A 90 -14.60 12.15 -5.58
C ASP A 90 -15.34 10.96 -6.22
N LEU A 91 -14.93 9.72 -5.90
CA LEU A 91 -15.66 8.52 -6.29
C LEU A 91 -17.06 8.48 -5.65
N LEU A 92 -17.19 8.93 -4.40
CA LEU A 92 -18.48 8.99 -3.69
C LEU A 92 -19.47 9.98 -4.33
N ARG A 93 -18.99 10.95 -5.11
CA ARG A 93 -19.84 11.93 -5.80
C ARG A 93 -20.50 11.37 -7.06
N GLY A 94 -20.15 10.16 -7.49
CA GLY A 94 -20.78 9.46 -8.63
C GLY A 94 -20.35 9.95 -10.02
N GLY A 95 -19.43 10.93 -10.10
CA GLY A 95 -18.83 11.39 -11.35
C GLY A 95 -17.46 10.75 -11.63
N PRO A 96 -16.85 11.02 -12.79
CA PRO A 96 -15.48 10.59 -13.09
C PRO A 96 -14.49 11.21 -12.08
N ALA A 97 -13.82 10.38 -11.30
CA ALA A 97 -12.76 10.85 -10.39
C ALA A 97 -11.50 11.20 -11.19
N MET A 98 -10.98 12.41 -10.99
CA MET A 98 -9.74 12.84 -11.63
C MET A 98 -8.53 12.30 -10.84
N PRO A 99 -7.51 11.76 -11.52
CA PRO A 99 -6.26 11.39 -10.87
C PRO A 99 -5.62 12.56 -10.13
N VAL A 100 -5.21 12.32 -8.90
CA VAL A 100 -4.39 13.24 -8.12
C VAL A 100 -3.01 13.31 -8.77
N THR A 101 -2.55 14.52 -9.06
CA THR A 101 -1.24 14.78 -9.67
C THR A 101 -0.19 15.21 -8.64
N SER A 102 -0.62 15.66 -7.47
CA SER A 102 0.27 16.07 -6.39
C SER A 102 -0.29 15.73 -5.01
N ILE A 103 0.57 15.13 -4.18
CA ILE A 103 0.36 14.93 -2.74
C ILE A 103 1.34 15.77 -1.90
N GLY A 104 2.08 16.69 -2.53
CA GLY A 104 3.02 17.60 -1.87
C GLY A 104 4.23 16.87 -1.26
N ASP A 105 4.62 17.24 -0.04
CA ASP A 105 5.76 16.67 0.71
C ASP A 105 5.51 15.25 1.25
N GLN A 106 4.50 14.55 0.73
CA GLN A 106 4.12 13.22 1.18
C GLN A 106 4.65 12.15 0.24
N THR A 107 4.99 11.00 0.82
CA THR A 107 5.25 9.75 0.14
C THR A 107 4.24 8.72 0.62
N LEU A 108 3.56 8.05 -0.29
CA LEU A 108 2.68 6.94 0.06
C LEU A 108 3.46 5.64 -0.01
N PHE A 109 3.37 4.81 1.01
CA PHE A 109 3.80 3.42 0.96
C PHE A 109 2.57 2.54 0.71
N ILE A 110 2.65 1.64 -0.26
CA ILE A 110 1.59 0.66 -0.56
C ILE A 110 2.15 -0.74 -0.76
N GLY A 111 1.35 -1.77 -0.50
CA GLY A 111 1.73 -3.18 -0.66
C GLY A 111 1.60 -3.92 0.67
N ALA A 112 2.73 -4.22 1.32
CA ALA A 112 2.75 -4.90 2.62
C ALA A 112 1.96 -4.14 3.71
N TRP A 113 1.99 -2.81 3.67
CA TRP A 113 1.14 -1.92 4.45
C TRP A 113 0.96 -0.60 3.72
N ASN A 114 -0.07 0.12 4.15
CA ASN A 114 -0.52 1.34 3.52
C ASN A 114 -0.38 2.50 4.50
N MET A 115 0.47 3.47 4.18
CA MET A 115 0.68 4.63 5.03
C MET A 115 1.17 5.83 4.23
N SER A 116 0.98 7.02 4.78
CA SER A 116 1.54 8.27 4.26
C SER A 116 2.63 8.77 5.21
N VAL A 117 3.75 9.21 4.65
CA VAL A 117 4.90 9.72 5.40
C VAL A 117 5.35 11.04 4.81
N ASN A 118 5.58 12.03 5.67
CA ASN A 118 6.18 13.27 5.24
C ASN A 118 7.68 13.08 5.02
N VAL A 119 8.22 13.58 3.91
CA VAL A 119 9.64 13.46 3.58
C VAL A 119 10.58 14.07 4.61
N LYS A 120 10.10 15.06 5.38
CA LYS A 120 10.87 15.67 6.48
C LYS A 120 11.12 14.68 7.61
N SER A 121 10.25 13.68 7.76
CA SER A 121 10.37 12.60 8.75
C SER A 121 11.15 11.40 8.22
N LEU A 122 11.27 11.25 6.89
CA LEU A 122 11.98 10.14 6.26
C LEU A 122 12.74 10.63 5.00
N PRO A 123 13.97 11.16 5.16
CA PRO A 123 14.70 11.82 4.07
C PRO A 123 15.11 10.91 2.90
N SER A 124 15.03 9.60 3.07
CA SER A 124 15.37 8.62 2.02
C SER A 124 14.31 8.48 0.93
N VAL A 125 13.12 9.07 1.11
CA VAL A 125 12.05 9.05 0.11
C VAL A 125 11.82 10.42 -0.52
N GLN A 126 11.29 10.42 -1.74
CA GLN A 126 10.97 11.64 -2.47
C GLN A 126 9.54 12.09 -2.19
N GLY A 127 9.34 13.41 -2.14
CA GLY A 127 8.01 13.99 -2.05
C GLY A 127 7.23 13.73 -3.33
N ASN A 128 5.91 13.80 -3.23
CA ASN A 128 5.00 13.55 -4.32
C ASN A 128 5.21 12.19 -4.99
N SER A 129 5.44 11.15 -4.20
CA SER A 129 5.78 9.83 -4.73
C SER A 129 5.07 8.68 -4.03
N ILE A 130 5.11 7.52 -4.67
CA ILE A 130 4.55 6.27 -4.16
C ILE A 130 5.64 5.21 -4.13
N ALA A 131 6.01 4.76 -2.93
CA ALA A 131 6.94 3.66 -2.69
C ALA A 131 6.18 2.33 -2.61
N ILE A 132 6.60 1.36 -3.42
CA ILE A 132 5.97 0.04 -3.52
C ILE A 132 6.72 -0.94 -2.61
N LEU A 133 6.05 -1.39 -1.55
CA LEU A 133 6.57 -2.36 -0.60
C LEU A 133 6.14 -3.77 -0.99
N ASN A 134 6.92 -4.37 -1.91
CA ASN A 134 6.75 -5.76 -2.35
C ASN A 134 7.47 -6.76 -1.42
N ALA A 135 7.36 -6.56 -0.11
CA ALA A 135 8.27 -7.20 0.83
C ALA A 135 8.16 -8.74 0.84
N ILE A 136 6.96 -9.34 0.68
CA ILE A 136 6.80 -10.78 0.99
C ILE A 136 5.82 -11.56 0.05
N GLY A 137 5.10 -10.91 -0.88
CA GLY A 137 3.81 -11.48 -1.33
C GLY A 137 3.57 -11.92 -2.78
N GLY A 138 4.44 -11.67 -3.78
CA GLY A 138 4.04 -11.99 -5.16
C GLY A 138 5.15 -11.95 -6.19
N GLY A 139 5.44 -13.10 -6.80
CA GLY A 139 6.34 -13.24 -7.94
C GLY A 139 7.83 -13.06 -7.61
N LEU A 140 8.70 -13.75 -8.36
CA LEU A 140 10.16 -13.69 -8.20
C LEU A 140 10.77 -12.34 -8.64
N VAL A 141 10.03 -11.49 -9.35
CA VAL A 141 10.56 -10.27 -9.98
C VAL A 141 10.31 -9.06 -9.07
N GLY A 142 11.38 -8.38 -8.63
CA GLY A 142 11.29 -7.12 -7.85
C GLY A 142 11.05 -7.29 -6.34
N ARG A 143 11.17 -8.52 -5.84
CA ARG A 143 11.35 -8.79 -4.40
C ARG A 143 12.61 -8.02 -3.93
N GLY A 144 12.76 -7.56 -2.69
CA GLY A 144 14.03 -6.92 -2.25
C GLY A 144 14.35 -5.50 -2.72
N ALA A 145 13.66 -4.98 -3.73
CA ALA A 145 13.72 -3.57 -4.10
C ALA A 145 12.55 -2.80 -3.49
N ILE A 146 12.69 -1.47 -3.40
CA ILE A 146 11.56 -0.58 -3.11
C ILE A 146 11.46 0.41 -4.28
N PRO A 147 10.71 0.06 -5.34
CA PRO A 147 10.42 0.97 -6.44
C PRO A 147 9.66 2.20 -5.93
N GLN A 148 10.00 3.37 -6.43
CA GLN A 148 9.36 4.64 -6.12
C GLN A 148 8.86 5.29 -7.41
N TYR A 149 7.56 5.58 -7.46
CA TYR A 149 6.91 6.25 -8.57
C TYR A 149 6.71 7.74 -8.27
N ASP A 150 7.26 8.62 -9.09
CA ASP A 150 7.02 10.06 -9.02
C ASP A 150 5.64 10.37 -9.65
N LEU A 151 4.70 10.86 -8.83
CA LEU A 151 3.33 11.11 -9.27
C LEU A 151 3.23 12.28 -10.25
N GLY A 152 4.12 13.27 -10.15
CA GLY A 152 4.12 14.45 -11.00
C GLY A 152 4.78 14.21 -12.36
N ARG A 153 5.87 13.44 -12.38
CA ARG A 153 6.63 13.11 -13.61
C ARG A 153 6.14 11.85 -14.30
N GLY A 154 5.51 10.95 -13.56
CA GLY A 154 5.11 9.64 -14.06
C GLY A 154 6.28 8.70 -14.33
N THR A 155 7.36 8.81 -13.54
CA THR A 155 8.61 8.07 -13.72
C THR A 155 8.91 7.16 -12.52
N TRP A 156 9.55 6.04 -12.80
CA TRP A 156 10.01 5.09 -11.78
C TRP A 156 11.47 5.36 -11.39
N SER A 157 11.74 5.19 -10.10
CA SER A 157 13.05 5.27 -9.46
C SER A 157 13.13 4.21 -8.35
N GLN A 158 14.22 4.18 -7.58
CA GLN A 158 14.32 3.35 -6.37
C GLN A 158 14.52 4.23 -5.15
N VAL A 159 14.00 3.78 -4.01
CA VAL A 159 14.19 4.47 -2.72
C VAL A 159 15.64 4.35 -2.22
N PHE A 160 16.34 3.27 -2.57
CA PHE A 160 17.75 3.07 -2.22
C PHE A 160 18.40 2.19 -3.29
N ASP A 161 19.72 2.30 -3.39
CA ASP A 161 20.52 1.46 -4.29
C ASP A 161 20.73 0.08 -3.63
N GLY A 162 20.17 -0.97 -4.24
CA GLY A 162 20.44 -2.35 -3.83
C GLY A 162 19.21 -3.25 -3.74
N HIS A 163 19.44 -4.45 -3.22
CA HIS A 163 18.42 -5.49 -3.09
C HIS A 163 18.59 -6.21 -1.75
N PHE A 164 17.63 -6.04 -0.83
CA PHE A 164 17.79 -6.55 0.54
C PHE A 164 17.58 -8.07 0.69
N LEU A 165 17.33 -8.80 -0.41
CA LEU A 165 17.27 -10.28 -0.39
C LEU A 165 18.50 -10.96 -1.00
N ASP A 166 19.28 -10.26 -1.83
CA ASP A 166 20.33 -10.89 -2.65
C ASP A 166 21.72 -10.72 -2.03
N GLY A 167 21.80 -10.26 -0.78
CA GLY A 167 23.05 -9.98 -0.11
C GLY A 167 22.87 -9.43 1.31
N PRO A 168 23.97 -9.11 2.01
CA PRO A 168 23.90 -8.46 3.30
C PRO A 168 23.13 -7.15 3.17
N MET A 169 22.28 -6.85 4.16
CA MET A 169 21.47 -5.63 4.19
C MET A 169 22.31 -4.40 3.81
N PRO A 170 21.84 -3.54 2.88
CA PRO A 170 22.56 -2.35 2.47
C PRO A 170 22.93 -1.51 3.69
N ARG A 171 24.22 -1.19 3.83
CA ARG A 171 24.74 -0.31 4.88
C ARG A 171 24.98 1.09 4.30
N PRO A 172 24.63 2.16 5.03
CA PRO A 172 24.03 2.17 6.36
C PRO A 172 22.54 1.75 6.33
N TYR A 173 22.07 1.11 7.41
CA TYR A 173 20.65 0.75 7.56
C TYR A 173 19.80 2.02 7.56
N SER A 174 19.06 2.26 6.47
CA SER A 174 18.16 3.39 6.37
C SER A 174 16.86 3.13 7.13
N LEU A 175 16.25 4.18 7.68
CA LEU A 175 14.97 4.06 8.40
C LEU A 175 13.87 3.45 7.52
N VAL A 176 13.91 3.68 6.20
CA VAL A 176 12.94 3.09 5.26
C VAL A 176 13.10 1.58 5.12
N LEU A 177 14.34 1.05 5.16
CA LEU A 177 14.58 -0.39 5.22
C LEU A 177 14.06 -0.98 6.52
N HIS A 178 14.22 -0.28 7.64
CA HIS A 178 13.67 -0.69 8.92
C HIS A 178 12.14 -0.76 8.88
N VAL A 179 11.48 0.28 8.36
CA VAL A 179 10.02 0.26 8.14
C VAL A 179 9.66 -0.95 7.29
N ALA A 180 10.27 -1.10 6.11
CA ALA A 180 10.05 -2.18 5.12
C ALA A 180 10.19 -3.61 5.68
N THR A 181 10.96 -3.82 6.75
CA THR A 181 11.34 -5.16 7.23
C THR A 181 10.83 -5.47 8.63
N CYS A 182 10.96 -4.54 9.57
CA CYS A 182 10.64 -4.77 10.99
C CYS A 182 9.18 -4.49 11.33
N CYS A 183 8.53 -3.59 10.58
CA CYS A 183 7.10 -3.32 10.78
C CYS A 183 6.20 -4.42 10.19
N HIS A 184 6.75 -5.53 9.70
CA HIS A 184 5.95 -6.68 9.29
C HIS A 184 5.50 -7.51 10.51
N ARG A 185 4.20 -7.81 10.60
CA ARG A 185 3.58 -8.53 11.74
C ARG A 185 4.28 -9.84 12.11
N LEU A 186 4.88 -10.53 11.14
CA LEU A 186 5.62 -11.77 11.36
C LEU A 186 6.87 -11.60 12.26
N PHE A 187 7.41 -10.39 12.37
CA PHE A 187 8.68 -10.10 13.06
C PHE A 187 8.53 -9.14 14.25
N TRP A 188 7.32 -8.64 14.52
CA TRP A 188 7.06 -7.76 15.67
C TRP A 188 7.49 -8.36 17.01
N ASN A 189 7.36 -9.68 17.16
CA ASN A 189 7.62 -10.36 18.42
C ASN A 189 9.10 -10.71 18.63
N SER A 190 9.92 -10.68 17.58
CA SER A 190 11.32 -11.11 17.64
C SER A 190 12.31 -9.96 17.65
N GLY A 191 11.88 -8.73 17.35
CA GLY A 191 12.77 -7.58 17.17
C GLY A 191 13.80 -7.78 16.05
N ALA A 192 13.59 -8.79 15.21
CA ALA A 192 14.52 -9.18 14.17
C ALA A 192 14.31 -8.30 12.93
N ILE A 193 15.40 -7.71 12.43
CA ILE A 193 15.43 -7.16 11.07
C ILE A 193 15.48 -8.35 10.13
N PHE A 194 14.55 -8.40 9.18
CA PHE A 194 14.52 -9.42 8.14
C PHE A 194 15.82 -9.37 7.33
N TYR A 195 16.62 -10.43 7.36
CA TYR A 195 17.75 -10.62 6.46
C TYR A 195 17.65 -12.03 5.89
N PHE A 196 17.78 -12.15 4.57
CA PHE A 196 18.03 -13.46 3.96
C PHE A 196 19.51 -13.77 4.15
N LYS A 197 19.82 -14.91 4.74
CA LYS A 197 21.18 -15.45 4.69
C LYS A 197 21.36 -15.91 3.24
N ALA A 198 22.17 -15.20 2.46
CA ALA A 198 22.65 -15.77 1.21
C ALA A 198 23.39 -17.05 1.59
N ASP A 199 22.96 -18.19 1.05
CA ASP A 199 23.75 -19.41 1.14
C ASP A 199 25.11 -19.06 0.53
N LEU A 200 26.14 -19.02 1.37
CA LEU A 200 27.51 -18.92 0.88
C LEU A 200 27.75 -20.11 -0.05
N PRO A 201 28.46 -19.93 -1.18
CA PRO A 201 28.87 -21.08 -1.95
C PRO A 201 29.62 -22.01 -1.01
N ILE A 202 29.22 -23.28 -1.02
CA ILE A 202 29.98 -24.35 -0.39
C ILE A 202 31.38 -24.24 -1.00
N GLU A 203 32.37 -23.87 -0.18
CA GLU A 203 33.76 -24.04 -0.57
C GLU A 203 33.93 -25.55 -0.75
N ASP A 204 34.07 -25.98 -2.01
CA ASP A 204 34.53 -27.33 -2.31
C ASP A 204 35.95 -27.41 -1.69
N GLU A 205 36.07 -28.09 -0.55
CA GLU A 205 37.36 -28.49 0.00
C GLU A 205 38.00 -29.49 -0.98
N ASP A 206 39.16 -29.12 -1.53
CA ASP A 206 40.05 -29.95 -2.35
C ASP A 206 40.49 -31.25 -1.64
#